data_AF-A0A9F5J9D7-F1
#
_entry.id   AF-A0A9F5J9D7-F1
#
_cell.length_a   1.000
_cell.length_b   1.000
_cell.length_c   1.000
_cell.angle_alpha   90.00
_cell.angle_beta   90.00
_cell.angle_gamma   90.00
#
_symmetry.space_group_name_H-M   'P 1'
#
loop_
_entity.id
_entity.type
_entity.pdbx_description
1 polymer ?
#
loop_
_entity_poly.entity_id
_entity_poly.type
_entity_poly.pdbx_seq_one_letter_code
_entity_poly.pdbx_strand_id
1 'polypeptide(L)'
;MKKLGRLFSGVHDFTSEEARQLLHNKFVVVIGDSNYRAIYKDLVYILQTDELLTLSQLKQKDGEFFENDRQVEFNGSHSRNDYRLVHQYRTRHHLVRFYFITRVYSTYTESILNDFRADLEADLVPDVVILNSCLWDLNRYHDDVPTEPPVPKAIREYCENAEKLFQALDNILPSSCLIIWVTALPIRENAHGYVIQVGGSVAFLG
;
A
#
# COMPACT_ATOMS: atom_id res chain seq x y z
N MET A 1 7.92 8.32 32.50
CA MET A 1 9.33 8.03 32.11
C MET A 1 9.74 6.66 32.64
N LYS A 2 9.73 5.64 31.77
CA LYS A 2 10.46 4.39 31.96
C LYS A 2 11.18 4.13 30.63
N LYS A 3 12.51 4.28 30.63
CA LYS A 3 13.39 3.81 29.56
C LYS A 3 13.19 2.30 29.44
N LEU A 4 12.65 1.84 28.31
CA LEU A 4 12.63 0.41 28.01
C LEU A 4 14.07 -0.01 27.73
N GLY A 5 14.58 -0.88 28.59
CA GLY A 5 15.96 -1.35 28.56
C GLY A 5 16.25 -2.15 27.29
N ARG A 6 17.41 -1.85 26.70
CA ARG A 6 18.10 -2.60 25.65
C ARG A 6 18.01 -4.11 25.88
N LEU A 7 17.40 -4.82 24.94
CA LEU A 7 17.47 -6.29 24.85
C LEU A 7 17.69 -6.83 23.42
N PHE A 8 18.06 -5.98 22.46
CA PHE A 8 18.53 -6.39 21.13
C PHE A 8 19.74 -5.52 20.72
N SER A 9 20.96 -5.89 21.14
CA SER A 9 22.20 -5.12 20.88
C SER A 9 22.74 -5.26 19.44
N GLY A 10 21.86 -5.28 18.45
CA GLY A 10 22.23 -5.44 17.04
C GLY A 10 21.13 -5.13 16.03
N VAL A 11 19.93 -4.77 16.48
CA VAL A 11 18.87 -4.25 15.61
C VAL A 11 18.90 -2.74 15.80
N HIS A 12 19.24 -2.04 14.73
CA HIS A 12 19.07 -0.59 14.68
C HIS A 12 17.58 -0.31 14.67
N ASP A 13 17.06 0.27 15.76
CA ASP A 13 15.66 0.69 15.83
C ASP A 13 15.49 1.89 14.90
N PHE A 14 14.85 1.68 13.74
CA PHE A 14 14.63 2.73 12.75
C PHE A 14 13.68 3.78 13.32
N THR A 15 14.16 5.02 13.43
CA THR A 15 13.47 6.12 14.10
C THR A 15 12.64 6.97 13.13
N SER A 16 11.71 7.76 13.67
CA SER A 16 10.96 8.76 12.91
C SER A 16 11.86 9.84 12.30
N GLU A 17 12.96 10.20 12.96
CA GLU A 17 13.96 11.13 12.42
C GLU A 17 14.63 10.55 11.18
N GLU A 18 15.04 9.28 11.23
CA GLU A 18 15.66 8.61 10.09
C GLU A 18 14.66 8.41 8.95
N ALA A 19 13.40 8.07 9.26
CA ALA A 19 12.33 7.99 8.27
C ALA A 19 12.13 9.34 7.56
N ARG A 20 12.06 10.44 8.31
CA ARG A 20 11.93 11.80 7.76
C ARG A 20 13.14 12.20 6.94
N GLN A 21 14.36 11.89 7.39
CA GLN A 21 15.56 12.19 6.63
C GLN A 21 15.64 11.39 5.31
N LEU A 22 15.33 10.09 5.36
CA LEU A 22 15.34 9.21 4.20
C LEU A 22 14.33 9.65 3.14
N LEU A 23 13.14 10.09 3.58
CA LEU A 23 12.03 10.47 2.71
C LEU A 23 11.91 11.98 2.52
N HIS A 24 12.95 12.74 2.88
CA HIS A 24 12.94 14.19 2.77
C HIS A 24 12.82 14.64 1.31
N ASN A 25 11.81 15.46 1.04
CA ASN A 25 11.37 15.91 -0.28
C ASN A 25 11.07 14.73 -1.24
N LYS A 26 10.56 13.62 -0.70
CA LYS A 26 10.13 12.48 -1.50
C LYS A 26 8.61 12.39 -1.60
N PHE A 27 8.15 12.06 -2.79
CA PHE A 27 6.78 11.62 -3.04
C PHE A 27 6.73 10.08 -3.07
N VAL A 28 6.16 9.49 -2.03
CA VAL A 28 5.93 8.05 -1.92
C VAL A 28 4.47 7.74 -2.25
N VAL A 29 4.26 6.79 -3.16
CA VAL A 29 2.93 6.27 -3.49
C VAL A 29 2.82 4.82 -3.04
N VAL A 30 1.72 4.48 -2.38
CA VAL A 30 1.34 3.12 -1.99
C VAL A 30 0.08 2.73 -2.75
N ILE A 31 0.11 1.63 -3.49
CA ILE A 31 -1.03 1.15 -4.29
C ILE A 31 -1.34 -0.28 -3.88
N GLY A 32 -2.59 -0.54 -3.45
CA GLY A 32 -3.00 -1.91 -3.15
C GLY A 32 -4.30 -2.01 -2.37
N ASP A 33 -4.53 -3.17 -1.79
CA ASP A 33 -5.75 -3.46 -1.04
C ASP A 33 -5.62 -3.02 0.46
N SER A 34 -6.49 -3.57 1.31
CA SER A 34 -6.50 -3.26 2.74
C SER A 34 -5.21 -3.64 3.48
N ASN A 35 -4.41 -4.57 2.95
CA ASN A 35 -3.10 -4.90 3.52
C ASN A 35 -2.10 -3.77 3.25
N TYR A 36 -2.14 -3.19 2.04
CA TYR A 36 -1.28 -2.07 1.66
C TYR A 36 -1.70 -0.77 2.32
N ARG A 37 -2.99 -0.66 2.68
CA ARG A 37 -3.43 0.39 3.61
C ARG A 37 -2.72 0.30 4.95
N ALA A 38 -2.46 -0.89 5.49
CA ALA A 38 -1.70 -1.02 6.73
C ALA A 38 -0.25 -0.51 6.58
N ILE A 39 0.40 -0.84 5.46
CA ILE A 39 1.75 -0.32 5.12
C ILE A 39 1.74 1.20 5.02
N TYR A 40 0.75 1.78 4.33
CA TYR A 40 0.58 3.22 4.25
C TYR A 40 0.42 3.85 5.64
N LYS A 41 -0.42 3.26 6.49
CA LYS A 41 -0.62 3.74 7.86
C LYS A 41 0.65 3.67 8.69
N ASP A 42 1.41 2.57 8.61
CA ASP A 42 2.70 2.44 9.29
C ASP A 42 3.67 3.55 8.83
N LEU A 43 3.71 3.83 7.52
CA LEU A 43 4.56 4.88 6.96
C LEU A 43 4.15 6.29 7.42
N VAL A 44 2.85 6.59 7.43
CA VAL A 44 2.31 7.86 7.95
C VAL A 44 2.64 8.02 9.43
N TYR A 45 2.53 6.94 10.21
CA TYR A 45 2.75 6.98 11.65
C TYR A 45 4.24 7.17 11.99
N ILE A 46 5.14 6.42 11.36
CA ILE A 46 6.58 6.54 11.62
C ILE A 46 7.15 7.91 11.18
N LEU A 47 6.54 8.59 10.21
CA LEU A 47 6.92 9.96 9.85
C LEU A 47 6.59 10.99 10.95
N GLN A 48 5.82 10.60 11.98
CA GLN A 48 5.30 11.48 13.02
C GLN A 48 5.77 11.11 14.42
N THR A 49 5.99 9.82 14.68
CA THR A 49 6.31 9.30 16.02
C THR A 49 7.23 8.09 15.96
N ASP A 50 7.98 7.84 17.04
CA ASP A 50 8.79 6.62 17.23
C ASP A 50 7.96 5.44 17.78
N GLU A 51 6.63 5.57 17.79
CA GLU A 51 5.70 4.54 18.28
C GLU A 51 5.21 3.63 17.14
N LEU A 52 4.72 2.45 17.51
CA LEU A 52 4.06 1.51 16.59
C LEU A 52 2.55 1.68 16.63
N LEU A 53 1.88 1.41 15.51
CA LEU A 53 0.42 1.42 15.48
C LEU A 53 -0.17 0.36 16.41
N THR A 54 -1.22 0.77 17.11
CA THR A 54 -2.05 -0.18 17.86
C THR A 54 -2.90 -1.02 16.90
N LEU A 55 -3.29 -2.20 17.35
CA LEU A 55 -4.24 -3.05 16.62
C LEU A 55 -5.56 -2.34 16.27
N SER A 56 -6.01 -1.43 17.13
CA SER A 56 -7.23 -0.66 16.91
C SER A 56 -7.06 0.29 15.72
N GLN A 57 -5.95 1.01 15.67
CA GLN A 57 -5.62 1.92 14.56
C GLN A 57 -5.44 1.17 13.22
N LEU A 58 -4.80 0.00 13.24
CA LEU A 58 -4.67 -0.85 12.05
C LEU A 58 -6.04 -1.33 11.52
N LYS A 59 -6.90 -1.80 12.44
CA LYS A 59 -8.25 -2.32 12.10
C LYS A 59 -9.26 -1.23 11.74
N GLN A 60 -9.00 0.02 12.10
CA GLN A 60 -9.87 1.14 11.76
C GLN A 60 -10.05 1.19 10.23
N LYS A 61 -11.30 1.00 9.79
CA LYS A 61 -11.67 1.11 8.39
C LYS A 61 -11.59 2.56 7.92
N ASP A 62 -11.70 2.73 6.61
CA ASP A 62 -11.59 4.01 5.92
C ASP A 62 -12.51 5.05 6.58
N GLY A 63 -11.91 6.07 7.16
CA GLY A 63 -12.57 7.28 7.64
C GLY A 63 -11.91 8.47 6.96
N GLU A 64 -12.50 9.66 7.08
CA GLU A 64 -11.99 10.85 6.37
C GLU A 64 -10.54 11.22 6.74
N PHE A 65 -10.06 10.76 7.91
CA PHE A 65 -8.74 11.05 8.45
C PHE A 65 -8.15 9.83 9.19
N PHE A 66 -6.84 9.72 9.14
CA PHE A 66 -5.97 8.85 9.93
C PHE A 66 -4.68 9.62 10.25
N GLU A 67 -4.43 9.91 11.54
CA GLU A 67 -3.17 10.50 12.03
C GLU A 67 -2.60 11.63 11.14
N ASN A 68 -3.30 12.77 11.09
CA ASN A 68 -2.94 13.96 10.28
C ASN A 68 -2.86 13.74 8.75
N ASP A 69 -3.23 12.57 8.23
CA ASP A 69 -3.55 12.41 6.81
C ASP A 69 -4.95 12.97 6.50
N ARG A 70 -5.33 12.96 5.22
CA ARG A 70 -6.69 13.27 4.78
C ARG A 70 -7.10 12.40 3.60
N GLN A 71 -8.39 12.10 3.51
CA GLN A 71 -8.99 11.57 2.30
C GLN A 71 -9.04 12.65 1.20
N VAL A 72 -8.48 12.37 0.02
CA VAL A 72 -8.45 13.30 -1.12
C VAL A 72 -9.42 12.91 -2.23
N GLU A 73 -9.78 11.63 -2.32
CA GLU A 73 -10.81 11.13 -3.22
C GLU A 73 -11.59 10.02 -2.53
N PHE A 74 -12.91 10.09 -2.60
CA PHE A 74 -13.80 9.00 -2.23
C PHE A 74 -15.10 9.17 -2.99
N ASN A 75 -15.50 8.12 -3.71
CA ASN A 75 -16.73 8.19 -4.49
C ASN A 75 -17.91 7.43 -3.86
N GLY A 76 -17.73 6.85 -2.65
CA GLY A 76 -18.80 6.16 -1.92
C GLY A 76 -19.37 4.93 -2.63
N SER A 77 -18.81 4.55 -3.78
CA SER A 77 -19.38 3.54 -4.67
C SER A 77 -19.22 2.17 -4.04
N HIS A 78 -20.32 1.46 -3.76
CA HIS A 78 -20.23 0.06 -3.32
C HIS A 78 -19.92 -0.90 -4.49
N SER A 79 -19.84 -0.38 -5.72
CA SER A 79 -19.47 -1.15 -6.91
C SER A 79 -17.97 -1.45 -6.90
N ARG A 80 -17.62 -2.71 -7.07
CA ARG A 80 -16.23 -3.19 -6.99
C ARG A 80 -15.33 -2.62 -8.07
N ASN A 81 -15.89 -2.29 -9.23
CA ASN A 81 -15.15 -1.77 -10.38
C ASN A 81 -15.03 -0.25 -10.37
N ASP A 82 -15.73 0.39 -9.44
CA ASP A 82 -15.79 1.85 -9.34
C ASP A 82 -15.50 2.32 -7.92
N TYR A 83 -15.11 1.46 -6.97
CA TYR A 83 -14.73 1.95 -5.64
C TYR A 83 -13.41 2.73 -5.75
N ARG A 84 -13.45 4.01 -5.41
CA ARG A 84 -12.28 4.89 -5.39
C ARG A 84 -12.07 5.40 -3.97
N LEU A 85 -10.85 5.22 -3.48
CA LEU A 85 -10.44 5.75 -2.19
C LEU A 85 -8.96 6.12 -2.28
N VAL A 86 -8.69 7.41 -2.06
CA VAL A 86 -7.35 7.96 -2.03
C VAL A 86 -7.14 8.71 -0.73
N HIS A 87 -6.07 8.35 -0.04
CA HIS A 87 -5.60 9.02 1.17
C HIS A 87 -4.27 9.71 0.91
N GLN A 88 -4.03 10.82 1.59
CA GLN A 88 -2.80 11.57 1.45
C GLN A 88 -2.35 12.17 2.78
N TYR A 89 -1.12 11.84 3.16
CA TYR A 89 -0.36 12.55 4.18
C TYR A 89 0.60 13.53 3.51
N ARG A 90 0.55 14.81 3.93
CA ARG A 90 1.40 15.86 3.34
C ARG A 90 1.91 16.80 4.40
N THR A 91 3.23 17.00 4.40
CA THR A 91 3.92 18.08 5.13
C THR A 91 4.64 19.00 4.14
N ARG A 92 5.48 19.90 4.65
CA ARG A 92 6.38 20.72 3.82
C ARG A 92 7.37 19.87 3.02
N HIS A 93 7.80 18.74 3.56
CA HIS A 93 8.91 17.94 3.04
C HIS A 93 8.57 16.49 2.74
N HIS A 94 7.36 16.04 3.02
CA HIS A 94 6.98 14.64 2.84
C HIS A 94 5.60 14.58 2.19
N LEU A 95 5.46 13.75 1.17
CA LEU A 95 4.20 13.44 0.53
C LEU A 95 4.06 11.93 0.44
N VAL A 96 3.05 11.38 1.10
CA VAL A 96 2.70 9.97 1.00
C VAL A 96 1.26 9.88 0.53
N ARG A 97 1.00 9.13 -0.54
CA ARG A 97 -0.35 8.93 -1.08
C ARG A 97 -0.68 7.45 -1.20
N PHE A 98 -1.89 7.09 -0.78
CA PHE A 98 -2.40 5.73 -0.89
C PHE A 98 -3.55 5.68 -1.90
N TYR A 99 -3.50 4.72 -2.81
CA TYR A 99 -4.58 4.39 -3.73
C TYR A 99 -5.09 2.97 -3.45
N PHE A 100 -6.38 2.86 -3.10
CA PHE A 100 -7.00 1.57 -2.87
C PHE A 100 -7.37 0.90 -4.20
N ILE A 101 -6.77 -0.25 -4.51
CA ILE A 101 -7.13 -1.04 -5.69
C ILE A 101 -7.48 -2.48 -5.30
N THR A 102 -8.36 -3.08 -6.09
CA THR A 102 -8.75 -4.49 -5.98
C THR A 102 -8.39 -5.29 -7.22
N ARG A 103 -7.90 -4.64 -8.28
CA ARG A 103 -7.31 -5.28 -9.46
C ARG A 103 -5.98 -4.64 -9.80
N VAL A 104 -5.00 -5.45 -10.17
CA VAL A 104 -3.67 -4.98 -10.60
C VAL A 104 -3.76 -4.00 -11.77
N TYR A 105 -4.71 -4.20 -12.69
CA TYR A 105 -4.98 -3.27 -13.78
C TYR A 105 -6.48 -3.16 -14.04
N SER A 106 -6.96 -1.92 -14.16
CA SER A 106 -8.36 -1.56 -14.36
C SER A 106 -8.45 -0.13 -14.89
N THR A 107 -9.65 0.32 -15.30
CA THR A 107 -9.87 1.72 -15.69
C THR A 107 -9.55 2.70 -14.56
N TYR A 108 -9.72 2.30 -13.29
CA TYR A 108 -9.29 3.13 -12.17
C TYR A 108 -7.77 3.17 -12.04
N THR A 109 -7.09 2.04 -12.22
CA THR A 109 -5.61 2.01 -12.27
C THR A 109 -5.09 2.88 -13.40
N GLU A 110 -5.72 2.86 -14.58
CA GLU A 110 -5.39 3.77 -15.68
C GLU A 110 -5.59 5.24 -15.30
N SER A 111 -6.66 5.59 -14.57
CA SER A 111 -6.81 6.98 -14.10
C SER A 111 -5.72 7.38 -13.12
N ILE A 112 -5.30 6.49 -12.21
CA ILE A 112 -4.16 6.74 -11.30
C ILE A 112 -2.87 6.98 -12.10
N LEU A 113 -2.61 6.16 -13.11
CA LEU A 113 -1.44 6.31 -13.98
C LEU A 113 -1.51 7.60 -14.81
N ASN A 114 -2.70 8.03 -15.22
CA ASN A 114 -2.91 9.31 -15.88
C ASN A 114 -2.72 10.49 -14.93
N ASP A 115 -3.01 10.35 -13.64
CA ASP A 115 -2.67 11.37 -12.64
C ASP A 115 -1.15 11.54 -12.57
N PHE A 116 -0.37 10.45 -12.61
CA PHE A 116 1.10 10.57 -12.69
C PHE A 116 1.55 11.26 -13.99
N ARG A 117 0.83 11.06 -15.09
CA ARG A 117 1.10 11.77 -16.36
C ARG A 117 0.74 13.25 -16.31
N ALA A 118 -0.39 13.60 -15.71
CA ALA A 118 -0.84 14.98 -15.59
C ALA A 118 0.00 15.76 -14.57
N ASP A 119 0.44 15.09 -13.50
CA ASP A 119 1.33 15.64 -12.47
C ASP A 119 2.79 15.80 -12.97
N LEU A 120 3.18 15.20 -14.11
CA LEU A 120 4.46 15.48 -14.80
C LEU A 120 4.53 16.93 -15.30
N GLU A 121 3.40 17.57 -15.60
CA GLU A 121 3.32 18.99 -15.98
C GLU A 121 3.28 19.92 -14.73
N ALA A 122 3.12 19.34 -13.53
CA ALA A 122 3.05 20.04 -12.24
C ALA A 122 4.21 19.68 -11.28
N ASP A 123 5.31 19.14 -11.80
CA ASP A 123 6.53 18.73 -11.07
C ASP A 123 6.32 17.71 -9.91
N LEU A 124 5.22 16.95 -9.90
CA LEU A 124 4.84 16.06 -8.79
C LEU A 124 4.74 14.59 -9.20
N VAL A 125 5.88 14.04 -9.63
CA VAL A 125 6.01 12.61 -10.00
C VAL A 125 6.43 11.78 -8.78
N PRO A 126 5.93 10.53 -8.62
CA PRO A 126 6.40 9.67 -7.54
C PRO A 126 7.91 9.40 -7.61
N ASP A 127 8.62 9.56 -6.50
CA ASP A 127 9.99 9.07 -6.32
C ASP A 127 10.01 7.57 -6.02
N VAL A 128 8.99 7.08 -5.32
CA VAL A 128 8.86 5.68 -4.90
C VAL A 128 7.43 5.23 -5.08
N VAL A 129 7.23 4.07 -5.74
CA VAL A 129 5.93 3.41 -5.85
C VAL A 129 6.02 2.03 -5.19
N ILE A 130 5.29 1.85 -4.10
CA ILE A 130 5.13 0.58 -3.39
C ILE A 130 3.79 -0.02 -3.83
N LEU A 131 3.79 -1.22 -4.39
CA LEU A 131 2.56 -1.81 -4.90
C LEU A 131 2.47 -3.33 -4.81
N ASN A 132 1.23 -3.79 -4.70
CA ASN A 132 0.80 -5.15 -5.02
C ASN A 132 -0.71 -5.17 -5.22
N SER A 133 -1.15 -6.06 -6.10
CA SER A 133 -2.52 -6.56 -6.12
C SER A 133 -2.41 -8.01 -6.53
N CYS A 134 -2.99 -8.93 -5.77
CA CYS A 134 -2.90 -10.38 -6.07
C CYS A 134 -4.08 -11.12 -5.47
N LEU A 135 -4.35 -10.91 -4.18
CA LEU A 135 -5.40 -11.63 -3.46
C LEU A 135 -6.76 -11.50 -4.14
N TRP A 136 -7.13 -10.27 -4.48
CA TRP A 136 -8.43 -9.97 -5.09
C TRP A 136 -8.49 -10.43 -6.54
N ASP A 137 -7.45 -10.18 -7.35
CA ASP A 137 -7.37 -10.67 -8.73
C ASP A 137 -7.60 -12.18 -8.83
N LEU A 138 -7.01 -12.97 -7.93
CA LEU A 138 -7.10 -14.43 -7.98
C LEU A 138 -8.36 -15.02 -7.34
N ASN A 139 -8.94 -14.38 -6.31
CA ASN A 139 -10.00 -14.96 -5.48
C ASN A 139 -11.37 -14.27 -5.59
N ARG A 140 -11.50 -13.27 -6.47
CA ARG A 140 -12.70 -12.43 -6.48
C ARG A 140 -13.32 -12.23 -7.87
N TYR A 141 -12.50 -12.22 -8.92
CA TYR A 141 -12.92 -11.94 -10.30
C TYR A 141 -13.06 -13.24 -11.09
N HIS A 142 -13.87 -14.14 -10.56
CA HIS A 142 -14.33 -15.30 -11.30
C HIS A 142 -15.58 -14.88 -12.07
N ASP A 143 -15.46 -14.62 -13.36
CA ASP A 143 -16.65 -14.62 -14.19
C ASP A 143 -17.14 -16.08 -14.27
N ASP A 144 -18.44 -16.31 -14.05
CA ASP A 144 -19.07 -17.61 -14.26
C ASP A 144 -19.06 -17.95 -15.77
N VAL A 145 -17.91 -18.39 -16.28
CA VAL A 145 -17.77 -18.85 -17.66
C VAL A 145 -17.91 -20.38 -17.64
N PRO A 146 -18.93 -20.97 -18.29
CA PRO A 146 -19.20 -22.41 -18.24
C PRO A 146 -18.09 -23.29 -18.81
N THR A 147 -17.17 -22.70 -19.59
CA THR A 147 -16.24 -23.42 -20.47
C THR A 147 -14.82 -23.53 -19.91
N GLU A 148 -14.51 -22.94 -18.76
CA GLU A 148 -13.17 -23.02 -18.17
C GLU A 148 -13.20 -23.07 -16.64
N PRO A 149 -12.32 -23.87 -15.99
CA PRO A 149 -12.14 -23.78 -14.55
C PRO A 149 -11.73 -22.34 -14.13
N PRO A 150 -12.32 -21.76 -13.07
CA PRO A 150 -12.11 -20.36 -12.69
C PRO A 150 -10.65 -19.96 -12.41
N VAL A 151 -9.83 -20.90 -11.92
CA VAL A 151 -8.47 -20.62 -11.42
C VAL A 151 -7.46 -20.39 -12.56
N PRO A 152 -7.35 -21.26 -13.59
CA PRO A 152 -6.51 -20.98 -14.76
C PRO A 152 -6.79 -19.64 -15.43
N LYS A 153 -8.06 -19.26 -15.59
CA LYS A 153 -8.44 -17.97 -16.19
C LYS A 153 -7.95 -16.79 -15.35
N ALA A 154 -8.23 -16.80 -14.05
CA ALA A 154 -7.84 -15.72 -13.14
C ALA A 154 -6.31 -15.51 -13.11
N ILE A 155 -5.53 -16.60 -13.13
CA ILE A 155 -4.07 -16.51 -13.21
C ILE A 155 -3.62 -15.86 -14.53
N ARG A 156 -4.19 -16.27 -15.67
CA ARG A 156 -3.80 -15.68 -16.97
C ARG A 156 -4.15 -14.21 -17.05
N GLU A 157 -5.38 -13.84 -16.70
CA GLU A 157 -5.79 -12.43 -16.69
C GLU A 157 -4.94 -11.60 -15.74
N TYR A 158 -4.59 -12.15 -14.57
CA TYR A 158 -3.71 -11.51 -13.63
C TYR A 158 -2.32 -11.25 -14.24
N CYS A 159 -1.72 -12.25 -14.88
CA CYS A 159 -0.44 -12.09 -15.57
C CYS A 159 -0.50 -11.03 -16.67
N GLU A 160 -1.52 -11.07 -17.53
CA GLU A 160 -1.71 -10.10 -18.61
C GLU A 160 -1.90 -8.67 -18.08
N ASN A 161 -2.67 -8.52 -17.00
CA ASN A 161 -2.90 -7.23 -16.37
C ASN A 161 -1.66 -6.70 -15.63
N ALA A 162 -0.89 -7.58 -14.98
CA ALA A 162 0.39 -7.21 -14.38
C ALA A 162 1.38 -6.73 -15.46
N GLU A 163 1.45 -7.42 -16.60
CA GLU A 163 2.28 -6.99 -17.73
C GLU A 163 1.88 -5.59 -18.24
N LYS A 164 0.58 -5.36 -18.47
CA LYS A 164 0.05 -4.02 -18.85
C LYS A 164 0.42 -2.95 -17.84
N LEU A 165 0.33 -3.26 -16.54
CA LEU A 165 0.70 -2.33 -15.48
C LEU A 165 2.17 -1.93 -15.57
N PHE A 166 3.08 -2.91 -15.65
CA PHE A 166 4.51 -2.64 -15.70
C PHE A 166 4.92 -1.92 -16.98
N GLN A 167 4.34 -2.28 -18.13
CA GLN A 167 4.53 -1.52 -19.37
C GLN A 167 4.06 -0.07 -19.22
N ALA A 168 2.91 0.17 -18.58
CA ALA A 168 2.41 1.52 -18.37
C ALA A 168 3.28 2.31 -17.38
N LEU A 169 3.76 1.69 -16.31
CA LEU A 169 4.68 2.33 -15.35
C LEU A 169 6.00 2.71 -16.00
N ASP A 170 6.60 1.83 -16.81
CA ASP A 170 7.85 2.09 -17.55
C ASP A 170 7.72 3.28 -18.53
N ASN A 171 6.55 3.42 -19.14
CA ASN A 171 6.28 4.53 -20.07
C ASN A 171 6.01 5.87 -19.39
N ILE A 172 5.63 5.89 -18.11
CA ILE A 172 5.12 7.08 -17.42
C ILE A 172 6.11 7.60 -16.37
N LEU A 173 6.74 6.69 -15.64
CA LEU A 173 7.62 7.05 -14.55
C LEU A 173 9.04 7.32 -15.06
N PRO A 174 9.74 8.32 -14.50
CA PRO A 174 11.12 8.56 -14.84
C PRO A 174 11.98 7.40 -14.36
N SER A 175 13.13 7.20 -15.01
CA SER A 175 14.10 6.16 -14.63
C SER A 175 14.67 6.32 -13.22
N SER A 176 14.48 7.50 -12.59
CA SER A 176 14.84 7.77 -11.20
C SER A 176 13.82 7.27 -10.18
N CYS A 177 12.61 6.88 -10.62
CA CYS A 177 11.57 6.35 -9.74
C CYS A 177 11.92 4.93 -9.30
N LEU A 178 11.82 4.67 -8.00
CA LEU A 178 11.98 3.34 -7.44
C LEU A 178 10.63 2.62 -7.36
N ILE A 179 10.49 1.53 -8.10
CA ILE A 179 9.30 0.67 -8.05
C ILE A 179 9.58 -0.53 -7.13
N ILE A 180 8.78 -0.69 -6.08
CA ILE A 180 8.86 -1.78 -5.11
C ILE A 180 7.61 -2.66 -5.25
N TRP A 181 7.74 -3.77 -5.97
CA TRP A 181 6.71 -4.80 -6.02
C TRP A 181 6.83 -5.72 -4.81
N VAL A 182 5.91 -5.59 -3.86
CA VAL A 182 5.93 -6.37 -2.62
C VAL A 182 5.17 -7.68 -2.86
N THR A 183 5.69 -8.80 -2.37
CA THR A 183 4.98 -10.09 -2.45
C THR A 183 3.72 -10.06 -1.59
N ALA A 184 2.65 -10.72 -2.02
CA ALA A 184 1.42 -10.82 -1.22
C ALA A 184 1.74 -11.37 0.19
N LEU A 185 1.23 -10.70 1.23
CA LEU A 185 1.40 -11.15 2.61
C LEU A 185 0.76 -12.54 2.79
N PRO A 186 1.37 -13.44 3.59
CA PRO A 186 0.81 -14.76 3.81
C PRO A 186 -0.60 -14.67 4.40
N ILE A 187 -1.54 -15.38 3.77
CA ILE A 187 -2.93 -15.46 4.20
C ILE A 187 -3.02 -16.52 5.31
N ARG A 188 -3.65 -16.17 6.43
CA ARG A 188 -3.99 -17.11 7.51
C ARG A 188 -5.49 -17.08 7.73
N GLU A 189 -6.13 -18.24 7.96
CA GLU A 189 -7.58 -18.34 8.22
C GLU A 189 -8.04 -17.44 9.37
N ASN A 190 -7.16 -17.17 10.34
CA ASN A 190 -7.35 -16.20 11.43
C ASN A 190 -6.26 -15.12 11.42
N ALA A 191 -6.03 -14.49 10.26
CA ALA A 191 -5.12 -13.35 10.18
C ALA A 191 -5.72 -12.14 10.93
N HIS A 192 -5.10 -11.79 12.06
CA HIS A 192 -5.31 -10.52 12.74
C HIS A 192 -3.99 -9.74 12.62
N GLY A 193 -4.07 -8.58 11.96
CA GLY A 193 -2.94 -7.97 11.26
C GLY A 193 -1.71 -7.61 12.09
N TYR A 194 -0.56 -7.67 11.42
CA TYR A 194 0.67 -6.88 11.56
C TYR A 194 1.46 -7.04 10.24
N VAL A 195 2.13 -5.99 9.75
CA VAL A 195 3.20 -6.13 8.73
C VAL A 195 4.58 -6.13 9.41
N ILE A 196 4.69 -5.42 10.54
CA ILE A 196 5.90 -5.35 11.37
C ILE A 196 5.51 -5.73 12.80
N GLN A 197 6.20 -6.71 13.39
CA GLN A 197 6.05 -7.11 14.78
C GLN A 197 7.41 -7.02 15.48
N VAL A 198 7.48 -6.30 16.61
CA VAL A 198 8.67 -6.33 17.48
C VAL A 198 8.56 -7.53 18.42
N GLY A 199 9.67 -8.27 18.51
CA GLY A 199 9.85 -9.56 19.19
C GLY A 199 8.92 -9.84 20.37
N GLY A 200 7.92 -10.70 20.13
CA GLY A 200 7.21 -11.44 21.17
C GLY A 200 7.63 -12.90 21.09
N SER A 201 8.09 -13.46 22.21
CA SER A 201 8.48 -14.87 22.32
C SER A 201 7.39 -15.77 21.77
N VAL A 202 7.72 -16.53 20.72
CA VAL A 202 6.87 -17.60 20.21
C VAL A 202 6.93 -18.74 21.21
N ALA A 203 5.93 -18.85 22.08
CA ALA A 203 5.65 -20.09 22.80
C ALA A 203 4.92 -21.01 21.82
N PHE A 204 5.64 -22.00 21.28
CA PHE A 204 5.00 -23.17 20.69
C PHE A 204 4.36 -23.97 21.84
N LEU A 205 3.04 -23.96 21.92
CA LEU A 205 2.30 -25.04 22.58
C LEU A 205 1.79 -25.94 21.47
N GLY A 206 2.18 -27.22 21.56
CA GLY A 206 1.94 -28.26 20.57
C GLY A 206 0.49 -28.70 20.45
#